data_AF-A0A7W1ZZT1-F1
#
_entry.id   AF-A0A7W1ZZT1-F1
#
_cell.length_a   1.000
_cell.length_b   1.000
_cell.length_c   1.000
_cell.angle_alpha   90.00
_cell.angle_beta   90.00
_cell.angle_gamma   90.00
#
_symmetry.space_group_name_H-M   'P 1'
#
loop_
_entity.id
_entity.type
_entity.pdbx_description
1 polymer ?
#
loop_
_entity_poly.entity_id
_entity_poly.type
_entity_poly.pdbx_seq_one_letter_code
_entity_poly.pdbx_strand_id
1 'polypeptide(L)'
;MPHNKLNISGAKADIISWVGHALSTDEHNMLRNVSRLPCLYKHVALMPDAHLGIGSMVGSVIATKDAVIPATVGVDIGCFTGNTLVPTLDGKSYSLRELAENDKEIFVYACTESGKVVAAKAVAKKTRTIAELVKVVLDNGTEIRCTPDHKFMLRDGSFVEAENLKTGESLMPLYREIDKDGYVLVQQNYSGRMQRAHWIVARSGLLGDVPRFENDKTVIHHKNFGEADNRPENLEFMSASAHSVYHRNLVDRNEHWQSPEFEQKRVAALFAKAQTAEGHSYFAERGTKNILKYMVENPEHFKTSVAGNGKRGKQFLVSYNQSEKGRAKSKEIANRLYNYETCGEQVKSGIGLHNHRRSLHGYNHKVVSVKAIAEREDVYCLTVPEYHNFALEAGVFVHNCGMMAVKTPFKSSILEGRLKDLRHQIERTIPVGFNEHKDAVDESLAWEGWKSFGDLHKGVQHRKAKAMKQLGTLGGGNHFLEVCLDTEDNVWLMLHSGSRNIGNEIASRHIETAKSLHKLNELPDPNLAYFIQGTEEFKNYWRDLEWAQAFAFKNREIMMKRLLKQFNRMFNDGEDFVPEISVNCHHNYVSPEIHFGEEVYV
;
A
#
# COMPACT_ATOMS: atom_id res chain seq x y z
N MET A 1 0.79 -13.48 -0.91
CA MET A 1 2.08 -12.76 -0.90
C MET A 1 3.09 -13.54 -0.04
N PRO A 2 4.42 -13.40 -0.26
CA PRO A 2 5.42 -13.94 0.68
C PRO A 2 5.29 -13.26 2.05
N HIS A 3 5.63 -13.97 3.12
CA HIS A 3 5.52 -13.49 4.50
C HIS A 3 6.82 -13.68 5.26
N ASN A 4 7.09 -12.78 6.22
CA ASN A 4 8.28 -12.84 7.06
C ASN A 4 7.94 -13.42 8.44
N LYS A 5 8.82 -14.29 8.96
CA LYS A 5 8.75 -14.78 10.35
C LYS A 5 9.64 -13.92 11.25
N LEU A 6 9.06 -13.39 12.32
CA LEU A 6 9.71 -12.46 13.25
C LEU A 6 10.29 -13.20 14.45
N ASN A 7 11.54 -12.89 14.80
CA ASN A 7 12.21 -13.44 15.97
C ASN A 7 12.12 -12.46 17.15
N ILE A 8 10.95 -12.38 17.80
CA ILE A 8 10.77 -11.52 18.98
C ILE A 8 11.38 -12.17 20.22
N SER A 9 12.38 -11.50 20.84
CA SER A 9 13.02 -12.01 22.05
C SER A 9 12.00 -12.24 23.17
N GLY A 10 11.99 -13.46 23.71
CA GLY A 10 11.08 -13.89 24.75
C GLY A 10 9.64 -14.14 24.32
N ALA A 11 9.30 -14.03 23.03
CA ALA A 11 8.09 -14.64 22.48
C ALA A 11 8.17 -16.17 22.62
N LYS A 12 7.02 -16.85 22.72
CA LYS A 12 6.94 -18.31 22.83
C LYS A 12 6.36 -18.99 21.59
N ALA A 13 5.77 -18.20 20.69
CA ALA A 13 5.22 -18.62 19.43
C ALA A 13 5.85 -17.82 18.28
N ASP A 14 5.64 -18.30 17.07
CA ASP A 14 6.09 -17.61 15.86
C ASP A 14 5.22 -16.35 15.65
N ILE A 15 5.71 -15.37 14.90
CA ILE A 15 4.90 -14.23 14.45
C ILE A 15 5.18 -14.04 12.98
N ILE A 16 4.15 -13.88 12.18
CA ILE A 16 4.19 -13.89 10.72
C ILE A 16 3.54 -12.61 10.17
N SER A 17 4.16 -12.07 9.13
CA SER A 17 4.08 -10.65 8.82
C SER A 17 3.92 -10.41 7.31
N TRP A 18 2.76 -9.89 6.91
CA TRP A 18 2.48 -9.23 5.61
C TRP A 18 2.47 -7.72 5.76
N VAL A 19 2.20 -7.31 6.99
CA VAL A 19 3.15 -6.51 7.72
C VAL A 19 4.63 -6.73 7.28
N GLY A 20 5.14 -6.02 6.26
CA GLY A 20 6.57 -5.77 6.02
C GLY A 20 7.13 -4.36 6.41
N HIS A 21 7.19 -4.09 7.70
CA HIS A 21 7.41 -2.83 8.36
C HIS A 21 7.52 -2.98 9.86
N ALA A 22 8.39 -2.16 10.45
CA ALA A 22 9.21 -2.61 11.53
C ALA A 22 8.43 -2.44 12.80
N LEU A 23 7.89 -3.57 13.24
CA LEU A 23 7.13 -3.64 14.46
C LEU A 23 7.89 -2.93 15.55
N SER A 24 7.14 -2.11 16.21
CA SER A 24 7.61 -1.06 17.08
C SER A 24 7.86 -1.69 18.48
N THR A 25 8.41 -1.01 19.49
CA THR A 25 8.64 -1.56 20.84
C THR A 25 7.36 -1.99 21.56
N ASP A 26 6.33 -1.15 21.68
CA ASP A 26 5.08 -1.51 22.35
C ASP A 26 4.16 -2.39 21.48
N GLU A 27 4.23 -2.35 20.14
CA GLU A 27 3.71 -3.46 19.31
C GLU A 27 4.53 -4.73 19.50
N HIS A 28 5.86 -4.69 19.64
CA HIS A 28 6.66 -5.86 20.02
C HIS A 28 6.30 -6.33 21.42
N ASN A 29 5.91 -5.45 22.34
CA ASN A 29 5.47 -5.82 23.68
C ASN A 29 4.09 -6.47 23.60
N MET A 30 3.16 -5.88 22.86
CA MET A 30 1.83 -6.38 22.57
C MET A 30 1.88 -7.74 21.85
N LEU A 31 2.69 -7.87 20.81
CA LEU A 31 2.95 -9.13 20.11
C LEU A 31 3.72 -10.13 20.97
N ARG A 32 4.65 -9.72 21.83
CA ARG A 32 5.29 -10.62 22.81
C ARG A 32 4.26 -11.10 23.84
N ASN A 33 3.33 -10.25 24.23
CA ASN A 33 2.26 -10.56 25.16
C ASN A 33 1.27 -11.55 24.52
N VAL A 34 0.81 -11.28 23.30
CA VAL A 34 -0.02 -12.20 22.49
C VAL A 34 0.72 -13.52 22.22
N SER A 35 1.98 -13.48 21.78
CA SER A 35 2.81 -14.69 21.53
C SER A 35 3.29 -15.42 22.79
N ARG A 36 2.90 -14.95 23.97
CA ARG A 36 3.05 -15.65 25.25
C ARG A 36 1.75 -16.23 25.77
N LEU A 37 0.61 -15.93 25.14
CA LEU A 37 -0.68 -16.49 25.54
C LEU A 37 -0.63 -18.02 25.41
N PRO A 38 -0.98 -18.76 26.47
CA PRO A 38 -0.97 -20.23 26.43
C PRO A 38 -1.87 -20.80 25.33
N CYS A 39 -2.90 -20.05 24.93
CA CYS A 39 -3.85 -20.42 23.91
C CYS A 39 -3.50 -19.94 22.49
N LEU A 40 -2.37 -19.27 22.24
CA LEU A 40 -2.02 -18.89 20.86
C LEU A 40 -1.67 -20.14 20.03
N TYR A 41 -2.29 -20.29 18.86
CA TYR A 41 -2.02 -21.38 17.93
C TYR A 41 -0.95 -21.01 16.91
N LYS A 42 0.24 -21.61 17.08
CA LYS A 42 1.42 -21.50 16.20
C LYS A 42 1.99 -20.08 16.04
N HIS A 43 1.21 -19.14 15.55
CA HIS A 43 1.64 -17.77 15.30
C HIS A 43 0.54 -16.71 15.37
N VAL A 44 0.98 -15.47 15.61
CA VAL A 44 0.23 -14.27 15.25
C VAL A 44 0.50 -13.94 13.78
N ALA A 45 -0.54 -13.64 13.01
CA ALA A 45 -0.45 -13.10 11.66
C ALA A 45 -0.75 -11.59 11.69
N LEU A 46 -0.13 -10.82 10.80
CA LEU A 46 -0.32 -9.36 10.74
C LEU A 46 -0.59 -8.93 9.30
N MET A 47 -1.80 -8.41 9.07
CA MET A 47 -2.26 -7.91 7.77
C MET A 47 -1.65 -6.54 7.49
N PRO A 48 -1.49 -6.12 6.22
CA PRO A 48 -0.91 -4.84 5.89
C PRO A 48 -1.42 -3.75 6.83
N ASP A 49 -2.72 -3.59 7.03
CA ASP A 49 -3.30 -2.60 7.94
C ASP A 49 -3.15 -2.83 9.46
N ALA A 50 -1.96 -3.06 10.06
CA ALA A 50 -1.84 -3.32 11.51
C ALA A 50 -1.33 -2.16 12.43
N HIS A 51 -2.03 -1.81 13.53
CA HIS A 51 -1.60 -0.85 14.61
C HIS A 51 -2.01 -1.37 16.00
N LEU A 52 -1.40 -0.98 17.15
CA LEU A 52 -2.04 -1.07 18.48
C LEU A 52 -3.53 -0.72 18.36
N GLY A 53 -4.35 -1.62 18.88
CA GLY A 53 -5.52 -1.23 19.64
C GLY A 53 -5.17 -1.31 21.13
N ILE A 54 -6.13 -1.79 21.91
CA ILE A 54 -5.94 -2.00 23.35
C ILE A 54 -5.85 -3.52 23.57
N GLY A 55 -4.69 -3.99 24.00
CA GLY A 55 -4.41 -5.41 24.25
C GLY A 55 -3.84 -6.16 23.04
N SER A 56 -4.40 -5.99 21.84
CA SER A 56 -3.79 -6.45 20.58
C SER A 56 -3.80 -5.36 19.52
N MET A 57 -3.08 -5.61 18.43
CA MET A 57 -3.09 -4.74 17.28
C MET A 57 -4.40 -4.91 16.48
N VAL A 58 -5.08 -3.82 16.13
CA VAL A 58 -6.04 -3.81 15.01
C VAL A 58 -5.29 -4.22 13.75
N GLY A 59 -5.90 -4.99 12.84
CA GLY A 59 -5.21 -5.56 11.66
C GLY A 59 -4.26 -6.72 12.00
N SER A 60 -4.22 -7.17 13.26
CA SER A 60 -3.69 -8.49 13.58
C SER A 60 -4.75 -9.58 13.40
N VAL A 61 -4.26 -10.76 13.05
CA VAL A 61 -5.01 -11.99 12.82
C VAL A 61 -4.43 -13.02 13.78
N ILE A 62 -5.20 -13.45 14.78
CA ILE A 62 -4.66 -14.13 15.97
C ILE A 62 -5.31 -15.51 16.09
N ALA A 63 -4.74 -16.49 15.39
CA ALA A 63 -5.15 -17.88 15.54
C ALA A 63 -4.90 -18.37 16.98
N THR A 64 -5.95 -18.79 17.67
CA THR A 64 -5.94 -19.33 19.03
C THR A 64 -6.51 -20.75 19.04
N LYS A 65 -5.95 -21.60 19.90
CA LYS A 65 -6.41 -22.97 20.15
C LYS A 65 -7.20 -23.01 21.45
N ASP A 66 -8.36 -23.64 21.39
CA ASP A 66 -9.23 -23.89 22.53
C ASP A 66 -9.53 -22.60 23.36
N ALA A 67 -9.58 -21.42 22.73
CA ALA A 67 -9.84 -20.14 23.41
C ALA A 67 -10.27 -19.03 22.44
N VAL A 68 -10.79 -17.91 22.97
CA VAL A 68 -10.93 -16.63 22.24
C VAL A 68 -10.70 -15.43 23.18
N ILE A 69 -10.12 -14.35 22.64
CA ILE A 69 -9.75 -13.12 23.36
C ILE A 69 -10.72 -11.98 22.99
N PRO A 70 -11.61 -11.49 23.88
CA PRO A 70 -12.64 -10.52 23.49
C PRO A 70 -12.15 -9.11 23.09
N ALA A 71 -11.03 -8.64 23.63
CA ALA A 71 -10.55 -7.27 23.39
C ALA A 71 -9.92 -7.08 22.00
N THR A 72 -9.47 -8.16 21.36
CA THR A 72 -8.77 -8.12 20.07
C THR A 72 -9.70 -7.82 18.89
N VAL A 73 -11.00 -7.64 19.17
CA VAL A 73 -12.08 -7.49 18.19
C VAL A 73 -12.64 -6.06 18.14
N GLY A 74 -12.02 -5.06 18.81
CA GLY A 74 -12.37 -3.66 18.49
C GLY A 74 -11.83 -2.52 19.37
N VAL A 75 -11.00 -1.65 18.76
CA VAL A 75 -10.79 -0.22 19.12
C VAL A 75 -10.44 0.60 17.85
N ASP A 76 -10.34 1.94 17.94
CA ASP A 76 -10.46 2.91 16.80
C ASP A 76 -9.13 3.59 16.33
N ILE A 77 -9.10 4.21 15.13
CA ILE A 77 -7.91 4.39 14.24
C ILE A 77 -7.14 5.76 14.28
N GLY A 78 -5.79 5.74 14.29
CA GLY A 78 -4.86 6.91 14.44
C GLY A 78 -4.53 7.82 13.23
N CYS A 79 -3.90 8.99 13.45
CA CYS A 79 -3.78 10.16 12.51
C CYS A 79 -2.52 11.09 12.72
N PHE A 80 -2.34 12.17 11.92
CA PHE A 80 -1.15 13.10 11.93
C PHE A 80 -1.45 14.54 12.38
N THR A 81 -0.46 15.31 12.87
CA THR A 81 -0.70 16.76 13.08
C THR A 81 -0.85 17.52 11.75
N GLY A 82 -1.60 18.62 11.78
CA GLY A 82 -1.95 19.37 10.57
C GLY A 82 -0.77 19.97 9.79
N ASN A 83 0.39 20.14 10.42
CA ASN A 83 1.56 20.74 9.76
C ASN A 83 2.41 19.71 9.00
N THR A 84 2.07 18.42 9.06
CA THR A 84 2.76 17.35 8.32
C THR A 84 2.61 17.57 6.81
N LEU A 85 3.72 17.65 6.08
CA LEU A 85 3.77 17.90 4.64
C LEU A 85 3.61 16.60 3.81
N VAL A 86 2.93 16.72 2.67
CA VAL A 86 2.62 15.63 1.74
C VAL A 86 3.04 16.04 0.31
N PRO A 87 3.85 15.22 -0.40
CA PRO A 87 4.25 15.47 -1.78
C PRO A 87 3.11 15.19 -2.76
N THR A 88 2.79 16.20 -3.56
CA THR A 88 1.78 16.12 -4.62
C THR A 88 2.42 16.01 -6.00
N LEU A 89 1.64 15.59 -6.99
CA LEU A 89 2.15 15.40 -8.35
C LEU A 89 2.43 16.70 -9.12
N ASP A 90 2.08 17.86 -8.58
CA ASP A 90 2.43 19.18 -9.15
C ASP A 90 3.92 19.57 -8.96
N GLY A 91 4.70 18.68 -8.34
CA GLY A 91 6.10 18.92 -8.02
C GLY A 91 6.34 19.69 -6.72
N LYS A 92 5.28 19.94 -5.94
CA LYS A 92 5.33 20.62 -4.64
C LYS A 92 4.85 19.71 -3.51
N SER A 93 4.80 20.27 -2.31
CA SER A 93 4.34 19.59 -1.10
C SER A 93 3.57 20.56 -0.23
N TYR A 94 2.46 20.10 0.36
CA TYR A 94 1.51 20.93 1.11
C TYR A 94 1.22 20.29 2.48
N SER A 95 0.84 21.08 3.48
CA SER A 95 0.48 20.53 4.79
C SER A 95 -0.88 19.86 4.79
N LEU A 96 -1.07 18.82 5.61
CA LEU A 96 -2.37 18.15 5.79
C LEU A 96 -3.49 19.11 6.18
N ARG A 97 -3.18 20.19 6.90
CA ARG A 97 -4.11 21.27 7.22
C ARG A 97 -4.55 22.02 5.96
N GLU A 98 -3.61 22.55 5.18
CA GLU A 98 -3.92 23.26 3.93
C GLU A 98 -4.69 22.36 2.95
N LEU A 99 -4.32 21.09 2.86
CA LEU A 99 -5.01 20.12 2.01
C LEU A 99 -6.44 19.86 2.49
N ALA A 100 -6.67 19.75 3.80
CA ALA A 100 -8.00 19.56 4.38
C ALA A 100 -8.87 20.84 4.35
N GLU A 101 -8.25 22.02 4.40
CA GLU A 101 -8.93 23.32 4.30
C GLU A 101 -9.32 23.66 2.85
N ASN A 102 -8.55 23.20 1.86
CA ASN A 102 -8.88 23.35 0.44
C ASN A 102 -10.01 22.42 -0.03
N ASP A 103 -10.26 21.33 0.70
CA ASP A 103 -11.28 20.29 0.46
C ASP A 103 -11.45 19.84 -1.00
N LYS A 104 -10.33 19.54 -1.66
CA LYS A 104 -10.26 19.10 -3.06
C LYS A 104 -9.55 17.77 -3.18
N GLU A 105 -9.92 17.02 -4.22
CA GLU A 105 -9.15 15.88 -4.66
C GLU A 105 -7.77 16.35 -5.11
N ILE A 106 -6.74 15.67 -4.61
CA ILE A 106 -5.34 15.88 -4.97
C ILE A 106 -4.74 14.56 -5.45
N PHE A 107 -3.62 14.66 -6.17
CA PHE A 107 -2.85 13.48 -6.53
C PHE A 107 -1.57 13.39 -5.70
N VAL A 108 -1.37 12.24 -5.07
CA VAL A 108 -0.22 11.93 -4.20
C VAL A 108 0.49 10.68 -4.68
N TYR A 109 1.67 10.42 -4.14
CA TYR A 109 2.32 9.12 -4.27
C TYR A 109 1.75 8.13 -3.25
N ALA A 110 1.42 6.93 -3.70
CA ALA A 110 1.11 5.77 -2.86
C ALA A 110 2.08 4.62 -3.21
N CYS A 111 2.12 3.57 -2.39
CA CYS A 111 2.99 2.42 -2.61
C CYS A 111 2.18 1.13 -2.53
N THR A 112 2.33 0.24 -3.50
CA THR A 112 1.82 -1.14 -3.37
C THR A 112 2.70 -1.93 -2.39
N GLU A 113 2.17 -3.00 -1.81
CA GLU A 113 2.93 -3.96 -0.97
C GLU A 113 4.24 -4.44 -1.63
N SER A 114 4.28 -4.54 -2.97
CA SER A 114 5.48 -4.96 -3.69
C SER A 114 6.63 -3.94 -3.69
N GLY A 115 6.42 -2.74 -3.14
CA GLY A 115 7.36 -1.61 -3.28
C GLY A 115 7.27 -0.92 -4.65
N LYS A 116 6.26 -1.21 -5.48
CA LYS A 116 5.94 -0.38 -6.65
C LYS A 116 5.30 0.93 -6.17
N VAL A 117 6.00 2.04 -6.39
CA VAL A 117 5.45 3.39 -6.18
C VAL A 117 4.49 3.71 -7.32
N VAL A 118 3.32 4.21 -6.96
CA VAL A 118 2.19 4.51 -7.84
C VAL A 118 1.69 5.93 -7.55
N ALA A 119 0.87 6.45 -8.44
CA ALA A 119 0.18 7.72 -8.28
C ALA A 119 -1.29 7.44 -7.94
N ALA A 120 -1.86 8.16 -6.99
CA ALA A 120 -3.21 7.92 -6.51
C ALA A 120 -3.97 9.22 -6.22
N LYS A 121 -5.30 9.18 -6.37
CA LYS A 121 -6.22 10.21 -5.89
C LYS A 121 -6.32 10.16 -4.37
N ALA A 122 -6.40 11.31 -3.72
CA ALA A 122 -6.53 11.42 -2.28
C ALA A 122 -7.34 12.65 -1.84
N VAL A 123 -7.93 12.57 -0.64
CA VAL A 123 -8.64 13.67 0.02
C VAL A 123 -8.18 13.76 1.47
N ALA A 124 -7.75 14.95 1.90
CA ALA A 124 -7.35 15.19 3.29
C ALA A 124 -8.54 15.63 4.14
N LYS A 125 -8.62 15.17 5.39
CA LYS A 125 -9.63 15.59 6.37
C LYS A 125 -9.02 15.74 7.77
N LYS A 126 -9.60 16.63 8.58
CA LYS A 126 -9.40 16.62 10.05
C LYS A 126 -10.16 15.42 10.62
N THR A 127 -9.53 14.66 11.51
CA THR A 127 -10.00 13.34 11.94
C THR A 127 -10.20 13.21 13.46
N ARG A 128 -9.32 13.80 14.29
CA ARG A 128 -9.51 13.90 15.75
C ARG A 128 -9.07 15.29 16.22
N THR A 129 -9.61 15.76 17.34
CA THR A 129 -9.23 17.03 17.97
C THR A 129 -8.56 16.79 19.32
N ILE A 130 -7.50 17.53 19.64
CA ILE A 130 -6.77 17.41 20.92
C ILE A 130 -6.31 15.97 21.20
N ALA A 131 -5.71 15.33 20.19
CA ALA A 131 -5.18 13.97 20.30
C ALA A 131 -3.80 13.95 20.98
N GLU A 132 -3.45 12.84 21.63
CA GLU A 132 -2.08 12.57 22.09
C GLU A 132 -1.14 12.36 20.92
N LEU A 133 0.16 12.65 21.11
CA LEU A 133 1.13 12.70 20.03
C LEU A 133 2.47 12.07 20.39
N VAL A 134 3.12 11.51 19.38
CA VAL A 134 4.53 11.11 19.35
C VAL A 134 5.25 11.79 18.20
N LYS A 135 6.57 11.93 18.33
CA LYS A 135 7.48 12.51 17.34
C LYS A 135 8.49 11.47 16.87
N VAL A 136 8.38 11.07 15.61
CA VAL A 136 9.33 10.18 14.92
C VAL A 136 10.40 11.04 14.24
N VAL A 137 11.69 10.74 14.46
CA VAL A 137 12.83 11.44 13.84
C VAL A 137 13.58 10.46 12.93
N LEU A 138 14.02 10.89 11.74
CA LEU A 138 14.69 10.04 10.73
C LEU A 138 16.19 10.38 10.53
N ASP A 139 16.94 9.50 9.86
CA ASP A 139 18.38 9.64 9.55
C ASP A 139 18.69 10.72 8.50
N ASN A 140 17.68 11.12 7.73
CA ASN A 140 17.70 12.32 6.91
C ASN A 140 17.46 13.62 7.71
N GLY A 141 17.23 13.52 9.03
CA GLY A 141 16.99 14.65 9.93
C GLY A 141 15.53 15.09 10.05
N THR A 142 14.58 14.47 9.34
CA THR A 142 13.17 14.89 9.33
C THR A 142 12.44 14.44 10.60
N GLU A 143 11.53 15.28 11.10
CA GLU A 143 10.66 14.98 12.24
C GLU A 143 9.17 14.90 11.80
N ILE A 144 8.44 13.91 12.32
CA ILE A 144 7.03 13.64 11.97
C ILE A 144 6.21 13.53 13.26
N ARG A 145 5.14 14.32 13.38
CA ARG A 145 4.25 14.34 14.56
C ARG A 145 2.91 13.68 14.22
N CYS A 146 2.50 12.72 15.03
CA CYS A 146 1.32 11.89 14.79
C CYS A 146 0.80 11.30 16.08
N THR A 147 -0.42 10.77 16.06
CA THR A 147 -0.94 10.03 17.20
C THR A 147 -0.12 8.76 17.41
N PRO A 148 -0.03 8.28 18.67
CA PRO A 148 0.67 7.05 19.00
C PRO A 148 0.30 5.89 18.05
N ASP A 149 -1.00 5.84 17.73
CA ASP A 149 -1.67 4.80 16.95
C ASP A 149 -1.65 4.94 15.40
N HIS A 150 -0.76 5.78 14.86
CA HIS A 150 -0.64 5.96 13.40
C HIS A 150 0.52 5.18 12.77
N LYS A 151 0.29 4.62 11.57
CA LYS A 151 1.14 3.65 10.87
C LYS A 151 2.16 4.18 9.83
N PHE A 152 3.38 3.62 9.75
CA PHE A 152 4.54 4.07 8.89
C PHE A 152 5.31 3.05 7.99
N MET A 153 4.81 2.66 6.81
CA MET A 153 5.40 1.63 5.90
C MET A 153 6.96 1.61 5.87
N LEU A 154 7.58 0.41 5.84
CA LEU A 154 9.00 0.08 5.60
C LEU A 154 9.08 -0.60 4.23
N ARG A 155 10.32 -0.79 3.79
CA ARG A 155 10.78 -1.55 2.65
C ARG A 155 10.12 -2.90 2.33
N ASP A 156 9.51 -3.61 3.27
CA ASP A 156 8.82 -4.89 3.00
C ASP A 156 7.28 -4.81 2.87
N GLY A 157 6.65 -3.63 3.06
CA GLY A 157 5.22 -3.36 2.86
C GLY A 157 4.21 -3.38 4.05
N SER A 158 4.58 -3.29 5.35
CA SER A 158 3.58 -3.35 6.46
C SER A 158 2.76 -2.09 6.57
N PHE A 159 1.81 -2.18 7.51
CA PHE A 159 1.65 -1.21 8.56
C PHE A 159 1.94 -1.63 10.05
N VAL A 160 2.37 -0.64 10.85
CA VAL A 160 2.94 -0.61 12.22
C VAL A 160 3.02 0.84 12.72
N GLU A 161 2.79 1.06 13.99
CA GLU A 161 2.71 2.36 14.63
C GLU A 161 3.96 3.17 14.97
N ALA A 162 3.69 4.47 14.99
CA ALA A 162 4.52 5.57 15.40
C ALA A 162 5.15 5.43 16.79
N GLU A 163 4.35 5.21 17.86
CA GLU A 163 4.83 5.42 19.24
C GLU A 163 6.02 4.56 19.62
N ASN A 164 6.14 3.46 18.92
CA ASN A 164 7.00 2.40 19.31
C ASN A 164 8.19 2.20 18.31
N LEU A 165 8.20 2.85 17.12
CA LEU A 165 9.22 2.65 16.07
C LEU A 165 10.65 2.72 16.64
N LYS A 166 11.55 1.78 16.27
CA LYS A 166 12.87 1.66 16.90
C LYS A 166 13.99 2.29 16.10
N THR A 167 14.96 2.85 16.81
CA THR A 167 16.19 3.39 16.23
C THR A 167 16.90 2.36 15.33
N GLY A 168 17.11 2.72 14.07
CA GLY A 168 17.74 1.93 13.04
C GLY A 168 16.79 1.29 12.01
N GLU A 169 15.49 1.27 12.27
CA GLU A 169 14.47 0.69 11.38
C GLU A 169 14.20 1.58 10.15
N SER A 170 14.23 1.00 8.94
CA SER A 170 14.29 1.72 7.66
C SER A 170 12.95 1.83 6.91
N LEU A 171 12.28 2.98 7.02
CA LEU A 171 10.97 3.25 6.42
C LEU A 171 10.98 3.14 4.87
N MET A 172 9.80 2.90 4.27
CA MET A 172 9.59 2.66 2.85
C MET A 172 9.87 3.97 2.15
N PRO A 173 10.96 4.08 1.38
CA PRO A 173 11.38 5.37 0.89
C PRO A 173 10.50 5.81 -0.28
N LEU A 174 10.14 7.08 -0.29
CA LEU A 174 9.86 7.81 -1.53
C LEU A 174 11.15 8.54 -1.94
N TYR A 175 12.07 7.83 -2.59
CA TYR A 175 13.22 8.48 -3.20
C TYR A 175 12.78 9.22 -4.46
N ARG A 176 13.01 10.54 -4.46
CA ARG A 176 12.84 11.42 -5.61
C ARG A 176 14.16 12.12 -5.90
N GLU A 177 14.49 12.22 -7.18
CA GLU A 177 15.54 13.10 -7.68
C GLU A 177 15.01 13.85 -8.92
N ILE A 178 15.66 14.94 -9.30
CA ILE A 178 15.34 15.65 -10.55
C ILE A 178 16.46 15.32 -11.53
N ASP A 179 16.10 14.77 -12.69
CA ASP A 179 17.10 14.48 -13.71
C ASP A 179 17.65 15.76 -14.38
N LYS A 180 18.76 15.61 -15.10
CA LYS A 180 19.41 16.72 -15.83
C LYS A 180 18.52 17.45 -16.84
N ASP A 181 17.37 16.88 -17.18
CA ASP A 181 16.39 17.42 -18.13
C ASP A 181 15.13 17.94 -17.39
N GLY A 182 15.17 18.08 -16.04
CA GLY A 182 14.10 18.66 -15.22
C GLY A 182 13.05 17.67 -14.70
N TYR A 183 13.07 16.40 -15.13
CA TYR A 183 12.02 15.45 -14.77
C TYR A 183 12.20 14.92 -13.35
N VAL A 184 11.12 14.91 -12.57
CA VAL A 184 11.07 14.14 -11.33
C VAL A 184 11.23 12.65 -11.67
N LEU A 185 12.34 12.07 -11.24
CA LEU A 185 12.55 10.64 -11.16
C LEU A 185 12.10 10.15 -9.79
N VAL A 186 11.39 9.03 -9.77
CA VAL A 186 11.01 8.33 -8.55
C VAL A 186 11.60 6.93 -8.60
N GLN A 187 12.24 6.50 -7.51
CA GLN A 187 12.79 5.15 -7.45
C GLN A 187 11.67 4.13 -7.24
N GLN A 188 11.65 3.09 -8.07
CA GLN A 188 10.77 1.95 -7.88
C GLN A 188 11.43 0.96 -6.93
N ASN A 189 10.95 0.89 -5.68
CA ASN A 189 11.64 0.20 -4.58
C ASN A 189 11.85 -1.30 -4.85
N TYR A 190 10.95 -1.95 -5.59
CA TYR A 190 11.09 -3.36 -6.02
C TYR A 190 12.27 -3.65 -6.96
N SER A 191 12.84 -2.63 -7.62
CA SER A 191 13.89 -2.81 -8.64
C SER A 191 15.09 -1.87 -8.48
N GLY A 192 15.01 -0.90 -7.57
CA GLY A 192 15.97 0.19 -7.45
C GLY A 192 16.06 1.10 -8.69
N ARG A 193 15.22 0.89 -9.72
CA ARG A 193 15.27 1.68 -10.96
C ARG A 193 14.54 3.00 -10.78
N MET A 194 15.20 4.10 -11.11
CA MET A 194 14.56 5.38 -11.29
C MET A 194 13.63 5.33 -12.51
N GLN A 195 12.40 5.83 -12.35
CA GLN A 195 11.43 6.01 -13.42
C GLN A 195 10.88 7.43 -13.35
N ARG A 196 10.73 8.10 -14.50
CA ARG A 196 10.14 9.44 -14.55
C ARG A 196 8.70 9.39 -14.04
N ALA A 197 8.33 10.34 -13.17
CA ALA A 197 7.06 10.39 -12.46
C ALA A 197 5.88 10.28 -13.43
N HIS A 198 5.85 11.02 -14.54
CA HIS A 198 4.82 10.92 -15.57
C HIS A 198 4.55 9.49 -16.07
N TRP A 199 5.57 8.62 -16.18
CA TRP A 199 5.37 7.22 -16.56
C TRP A 199 4.77 6.38 -15.42
N ILE A 200 4.97 6.78 -14.17
CA ILE A 200 4.30 6.19 -13.01
C ILE A 200 2.83 6.61 -12.99
N VAL A 201 2.54 7.90 -13.24
CA VAL A 201 1.17 8.43 -13.35
C VAL A 201 0.39 7.71 -14.45
N ALA A 202 0.96 7.61 -15.65
CA ALA A 202 0.40 6.84 -16.76
C ALA A 202 0.17 5.36 -16.42
N ARG A 203 1.14 4.69 -15.75
CA ARG A 203 1.03 3.27 -15.35
C ARG A 203 0.23 3.02 -14.07
N SER A 204 -0.36 4.08 -13.51
CA SER A 204 -1.35 4.01 -12.43
C SER A 204 -2.77 4.28 -12.97
N GLY A 205 -2.97 4.22 -14.29
CA GLY A 205 -4.28 4.38 -14.94
C GLY A 205 -4.80 5.82 -15.03
N LEU A 206 -4.13 6.79 -14.41
CA LEU A 206 -4.63 8.17 -14.28
C LEU A 206 -4.68 8.97 -15.60
N LEU A 207 -4.08 8.47 -16.68
CA LEU A 207 -4.18 9.04 -18.04
C LEU A 207 -5.06 8.17 -18.97
N GLY A 208 -5.73 7.15 -18.43
CA GLY A 208 -6.32 6.06 -19.22
C GLY A 208 -5.26 5.09 -19.75
N ASP A 209 -5.69 4.21 -20.67
CA ASP A 209 -4.82 3.20 -21.28
C ASP A 209 -3.68 3.83 -22.09
N VAL A 210 -2.47 3.29 -21.91
CA VAL A 210 -1.29 3.70 -22.70
C VAL A 210 -1.51 3.30 -24.16
N PRO A 211 -1.72 4.26 -25.10
CA PRO A 211 -2.05 3.92 -26.47
C PRO A 211 -0.87 3.27 -27.19
N ARG A 212 -1.16 2.46 -28.20
CA ARG A 212 -0.17 1.91 -29.14
C ARG A 212 -0.30 2.63 -30.48
N PHE A 213 0.76 3.31 -30.91
CA PHE A 213 0.83 3.90 -32.24
C PHE A 213 1.41 2.88 -33.23
N GLU A 214 0.81 2.76 -34.40
CA GLU A 214 1.29 1.83 -35.42
C GLU A 214 2.67 2.24 -35.92
N ASN A 215 3.65 1.34 -35.84
CA ASN A 215 5.06 1.56 -36.19
C ASN A 215 5.78 2.71 -35.44
N ASP A 216 5.23 3.25 -34.35
CA ASP A 216 5.81 4.35 -33.58
C ASP A 216 5.78 4.09 -32.05
N LYS A 217 6.63 4.79 -31.29
CA LYS A 217 6.72 4.66 -29.83
C LYS A 217 5.83 5.68 -29.15
N THR A 218 5.12 5.25 -28.11
CA THR A 218 4.38 6.14 -27.21
C THR A 218 5.33 6.92 -26.31
N VAL A 219 5.15 8.23 -26.24
CA VAL A 219 5.82 9.16 -25.33
C VAL A 219 4.80 9.98 -24.57
N ILE A 220 5.21 10.59 -23.46
CA ILE A 220 4.37 11.50 -22.67
C ILE A 220 4.94 12.91 -22.77
N HIS A 221 4.07 13.88 -23.05
CA HIS A 221 4.38 15.29 -23.18
C HIS A 221 3.84 16.09 -21.99
N HIS A 222 4.54 17.15 -21.58
CA HIS A 222 4.16 18.08 -20.50
C HIS A 222 3.66 19.38 -21.14
N LYS A 223 2.36 19.62 -21.11
CA LYS A 223 1.70 20.75 -21.82
C LYS A 223 2.22 22.12 -21.37
N ASN A 224 2.59 22.25 -20.10
CA ASN A 224 3.15 23.47 -19.53
C ASN A 224 4.68 23.60 -19.65
N PHE A 225 5.38 22.65 -20.28
CA PHE A 225 6.85 22.56 -20.32
C PHE A 225 7.53 22.57 -18.94
N GLY A 226 6.82 22.17 -17.89
CA GLY A 226 7.34 22.00 -16.53
C GLY A 226 7.45 20.52 -16.19
N GLU A 227 8.63 19.94 -16.37
CA GLU A 227 8.91 18.50 -16.27
C GLU A 227 8.64 17.89 -14.87
N ALA A 228 8.51 18.74 -13.85
CA ALA A 228 8.14 18.38 -12.49
C ALA A 228 6.63 18.35 -12.21
N ASP A 229 5.80 19.00 -13.04
CA ASP A 229 4.33 18.96 -12.90
C ASP A 229 3.79 17.73 -13.64
N ASN A 230 3.59 16.67 -12.88
CA ASN A 230 3.18 15.35 -13.36
C ASN A 230 1.69 15.09 -13.08
N ARG A 231 0.89 16.12 -12.77
CA ARG A 231 -0.56 15.95 -12.62
C ARG A 231 -1.20 15.46 -13.93
N PRO A 232 -2.17 14.54 -13.90
CA PRO A 232 -2.75 13.94 -15.11
C PRO A 232 -3.23 14.95 -16.15
N GLU A 233 -3.84 16.07 -15.72
CA GLU A 233 -4.33 17.12 -16.62
C GLU A 233 -3.21 17.82 -17.43
N ASN A 234 -1.99 17.86 -16.91
CA ASN A 234 -0.83 18.46 -17.58
C ASN A 234 -0.13 17.52 -18.58
N LEU A 235 -0.46 16.22 -18.53
CA LEU A 235 0.20 15.19 -19.33
C LEU A 235 -0.62 14.81 -20.58
N GLU A 236 0.06 14.32 -21.61
CA GLU A 236 -0.57 13.86 -22.86
C GLU A 236 0.26 12.75 -23.53
N PHE A 237 -0.41 11.71 -24.04
CA PHE A 237 0.26 10.69 -24.86
C PHE A 237 0.41 11.16 -26.31
N MET A 238 1.62 11.06 -26.85
CA MET A 238 1.91 11.31 -28.26
C MET A 238 2.70 10.15 -28.86
N SER A 239 2.69 10.03 -30.18
CA SER A 239 3.67 9.20 -30.90
C SER A 239 5.03 9.92 -30.89
N ALA A 240 6.16 9.21 -30.90
CA ALA A 240 7.48 9.82 -30.86
C ALA A 240 7.76 10.67 -32.12
N SER A 241 7.20 10.29 -33.26
CA SER A 241 7.22 11.12 -34.48
C SER A 241 6.38 12.38 -34.32
N ALA A 242 5.14 12.28 -33.80
CA ALA A 242 4.28 13.44 -33.56
C ALA A 242 4.90 14.41 -32.55
N HIS A 243 5.45 13.90 -31.45
CA HIS A 243 6.21 14.67 -30.46
C HIS A 243 7.44 15.34 -31.07
N SER A 244 8.17 14.64 -31.95
CA SER A 244 9.32 15.19 -32.66
C SER A 244 8.94 16.18 -33.78
N VAL A 245 7.73 16.11 -34.35
CA VAL A 245 7.17 17.16 -35.22
C VAL A 245 6.79 18.37 -34.38
N TYR A 246 6.07 18.18 -33.28
CA TYR A 246 5.66 19.22 -32.35
C TYR A 246 6.87 20.01 -31.83
N HIS A 247 7.90 19.33 -31.33
CA HIS A 247 9.14 19.98 -30.90
C HIS A 247 9.97 20.60 -32.04
N ARG A 248 9.96 20.06 -33.27
CA ARG A 248 10.60 20.75 -34.42
C ARG A 248 9.89 22.06 -34.76
N ASN A 249 8.57 22.05 -34.81
CA ASN A 249 7.75 23.24 -35.04
C ASN A 249 7.91 24.31 -33.93
N LEU A 250 8.38 23.90 -32.74
CA LEU A 250 8.80 24.79 -31.64
C LEU A 250 10.27 25.24 -31.75
N VAL A 251 11.19 24.39 -32.20
CA VAL A 251 12.63 24.70 -32.37
C VAL A 251 12.86 25.68 -33.52
N ASP A 252 12.06 25.64 -34.58
CA ASP A 252 12.00 26.69 -35.61
C ASP A 252 11.58 28.07 -35.04
N ARG A 253 11.30 28.16 -33.73
CA ARG A 253 10.89 29.35 -32.98
C ARG A 253 11.65 29.54 -31.66
N ASN A 254 12.70 28.76 -31.34
CA ASN A 254 13.31 28.76 -30.00
C ASN A 254 14.85 28.62 -30.01
N GLU A 255 15.53 29.62 -29.45
CA GLU A 255 16.99 29.83 -29.54
C GLU A 255 17.82 28.86 -28.67
N HIS A 256 17.27 28.33 -27.57
CA HIS A 256 18.02 27.54 -26.58
C HIS A 256 18.68 26.27 -27.14
N TRP A 257 18.04 25.64 -28.13
CA TRP A 257 18.45 24.35 -28.70
C TRP A 257 19.59 24.47 -29.73
N GLN A 258 19.98 25.70 -30.08
CA GLN A 258 21.16 26.00 -30.90
C GLN A 258 22.40 26.30 -30.04
N SER A 259 22.30 26.20 -28.71
CA SER A 259 23.41 26.53 -27.81
C SER A 259 24.58 25.56 -27.93
N PRO A 260 25.84 26.04 -27.92
CA PRO A 260 27.04 25.18 -27.94
C PRO A 260 27.09 24.17 -26.78
N GLU A 261 26.47 24.50 -25.65
CA GLU A 261 26.43 23.67 -24.44
C GLU A 261 25.56 22.41 -24.63
N PHE A 262 24.46 22.52 -25.37
CA PHE A 262 23.60 21.37 -25.71
C PHE A 262 24.33 20.37 -26.61
N GLU A 263 25.04 20.85 -27.63
CA GLU A 263 25.77 20.00 -28.56
C GLU A 263 26.94 19.26 -27.89
N GLN A 264 27.66 19.92 -26.98
CA GLN A 264 28.71 19.24 -26.18
C GLN A 264 28.13 18.11 -25.31
N LYS A 265 27.00 18.35 -24.64
CA LYS A 265 26.31 17.31 -23.84
C LYS A 265 25.83 16.14 -24.71
N ARG A 266 25.38 16.42 -25.94
CA ARG A 266 24.95 15.40 -26.91
C ARG A 266 26.10 14.49 -27.37
N VAL A 267 27.25 15.07 -27.72
CA VAL A 267 28.45 14.31 -28.15
C VAL A 267 29.01 13.45 -27.01
N ALA A 268 29.08 13.99 -25.79
CA ALA A 268 29.55 13.24 -24.62
C ALA A 268 28.67 12.02 -24.31
N ALA A 269 27.34 12.15 -24.42
CA ALA A 269 26.40 11.05 -24.19
C ALA A 269 26.55 9.90 -25.20
N LEU A 270 26.86 10.19 -26.47
CA LEU A 270 27.14 9.18 -27.48
C LEU A 270 28.43 8.39 -27.18
N PHE A 271 29.48 9.09 -26.73
CA PHE A 271 30.74 8.47 -26.32
C PHE A 271 30.56 7.54 -25.11
N ALA A 272 29.85 7.99 -24.07
CA ALA A 272 29.56 7.17 -22.89
C ALA A 272 28.76 5.91 -23.26
N LYS A 273 27.77 6.02 -24.15
CA LYS A 273 26.98 4.87 -24.61
C LYS A 273 27.85 3.82 -25.31
N ALA A 274 28.83 4.24 -26.10
CA ALA A 274 29.72 3.33 -26.85
C ALA A 274 30.60 2.43 -25.95
N GLN A 275 30.81 2.79 -24.69
CA GLN A 275 31.60 2.01 -23.72
C GLN A 275 30.77 0.97 -22.93
N THR A 276 29.44 0.97 -23.06
CA THR A 276 28.57 -0.03 -22.41
C THR A 276 28.49 -1.32 -23.24
N ALA A 277 28.28 -2.49 -22.61
CA ALA A 277 28.18 -3.76 -23.36
C ALA A 277 27.00 -3.78 -24.36
N GLU A 278 25.86 -3.20 -23.97
CA GLU A 278 24.67 -3.07 -24.82
C GLU A 278 24.87 -2.03 -25.93
N GLY A 279 25.49 -0.89 -25.62
CA GLY A 279 25.85 0.12 -26.62
C GLY A 279 26.90 -0.39 -27.60
N HIS A 280 27.92 -1.11 -27.13
CA HIS A 280 28.89 -1.81 -27.97
C HIS A 280 28.21 -2.85 -28.86
N SER A 281 27.23 -3.60 -28.34
CA SER A 281 26.44 -4.55 -29.14
C SER A 281 25.59 -3.83 -30.19
N TYR A 282 24.94 -2.72 -29.86
CA TYR A 282 24.17 -1.87 -30.77
C TYR A 282 25.03 -1.25 -31.87
N PHE A 283 26.21 -0.72 -31.53
CA PHE A 283 27.15 -0.17 -32.49
C PHE A 283 27.84 -1.27 -33.32
N ALA A 284 28.09 -2.45 -32.76
CA ALA A 284 28.58 -3.61 -33.50
C ALA A 284 27.51 -4.16 -34.45
N GLU A 285 26.23 -4.18 -34.08
CA GLU A 285 25.13 -4.59 -34.96
C GLU A 285 24.97 -3.59 -36.12
N ARG A 286 25.02 -2.28 -35.84
CA ARG A 286 25.03 -1.24 -36.89
C ARG A 286 26.28 -1.29 -37.76
N GLY A 287 27.46 -1.50 -37.17
CA GLY A 287 28.71 -1.70 -37.88
C GLY A 287 28.65 -2.92 -38.79
N THR A 288 28.09 -4.03 -38.30
CA THR A 288 27.85 -5.26 -39.07
C THR A 288 26.87 -5.00 -40.21
N LYS A 289 25.74 -4.32 -39.98
CA LYS A 289 24.80 -3.92 -41.03
C LYS A 289 25.44 -3.01 -42.08
N ASN A 290 26.29 -2.08 -41.66
CA ASN A 290 27.04 -1.21 -42.57
C ASN A 290 28.10 -1.97 -43.36
N ILE A 291 28.81 -2.93 -42.76
CA ILE A 291 29.76 -3.81 -43.44
C ILE A 291 29.03 -4.72 -44.43
N LEU A 292 27.91 -5.34 -44.06
CA LEU A 292 27.09 -6.16 -44.95
C LEU A 292 26.55 -5.32 -46.13
N LYS A 293 26.08 -4.10 -45.86
CA LYS A 293 25.68 -3.16 -46.91
C LYS A 293 26.85 -2.82 -47.84
N TYR A 294 28.02 -2.51 -47.28
CA TYR A 294 29.25 -2.23 -48.03
C TYR A 294 29.73 -3.45 -48.84
N MET A 295 29.58 -4.68 -48.34
CA MET A 295 29.87 -5.93 -49.06
C MET A 295 28.96 -6.12 -50.28
N VAL A 296 27.68 -5.74 -50.18
CA VAL A 296 26.72 -5.79 -51.29
C VAL A 296 26.99 -4.67 -52.30
N GLU A 297 27.33 -3.47 -51.83
CA GLU A 297 27.58 -2.30 -52.68
C GLU A 297 28.98 -2.31 -53.33
N ASN A 298 29.97 -3.00 -52.73
CA ASN A 298 31.38 -3.01 -53.16
C ASN A 298 32.03 -4.42 -53.12
N PRO A 299 31.45 -5.44 -53.79
CA PRO A 299 31.78 -6.85 -53.56
C PRO A 299 33.23 -7.25 -53.92
N GLU A 300 33.75 -6.83 -55.08
CA GLU A 300 35.11 -7.22 -55.51
C GLU A 300 36.21 -6.53 -54.68
N HIS A 301 35.97 -5.31 -54.19
CA HIS A 301 36.88 -4.65 -53.26
C HIS A 301 36.97 -5.42 -51.94
N PHE A 302 35.82 -5.74 -51.32
CA PHE A 302 35.76 -6.48 -50.06
C PHE A 302 36.43 -7.86 -50.16
N LYS A 303 36.11 -8.62 -51.22
CA LYS A 303 36.67 -9.95 -51.52
C LYS A 303 38.20 -9.94 -51.61
N THR A 304 38.76 -8.85 -52.15
CA THR A 304 40.21 -8.63 -52.21
C THR A 304 40.80 -8.30 -50.84
N SER A 305 40.13 -7.45 -50.04
CA SER A 305 40.62 -7.02 -48.72
C SER A 305 40.71 -8.14 -47.67
N VAL A 306 39.86 -9.18 -47.74
CA VAL A 306 39.77 -10.24 -46.71
C VAL A 306 40.57 -11.51 -47.02
N ALA A 307 41.20 -11.60 -48.20
CA ALA A 307 41.91 -12.79 -48.65
C ALA A 307 43.09 -13.16 -47.71
N GLY A 308 43.13 -14.42 -47.25
CA GLY A 308 44.25 -14.98 -46.49
C GLY A 308 44.29 -14.68 -44.98
N ASN A 309 43.26 -14.07 -44.38
CA ASN A 309 43.23 -13.76 -42.95
C ASN A 309 43.31 -15.01 -42.04
N GLY A 310 42.64 -16.12 -42.41
CA GLY A 310 42.68 -17.37 -41.65
C GLY A 310 44.07 -18.01 -41.57
N LYS A 311 44.89 -17.88 -42.63
CA LYS A 311 46.29 -18.36 -42.65
C LYS A 311 47.18 -17.50 -41.74
N ARG A 312 46.91 -16.19 -41.66
CA ARG A 312 47.65 -15.23 -40.82
C ARG A 312 47.34 -15.41 -39.32
N GLY A 313 46.08 -15.64 -38.93
CA GLY A 313 45.68 -15.67 -37.52
C GLY A 313 46.06 -16.92 -36.73
N LYS A 314 46.03 -18.11 -37.35
CA LYS A 314 46.15 -19.42 -36.66
C LYS A 314 47.42 -19.56 -35.82
N GLN A 315 48.55 -19.06 -36.32
CA GLN A 315 49.86 -19.18 -35.68
C GLN A 315 49.97 -18.42 -34.34
N PHE A 316 49.29 -17.27 -34.20
CA PHE A 316 49.37 -16.43 -32.99
C PHE A 316 48.55 -16.98 -31.81
N LEU A 317 47.41 -17.63 -32.09
CA LEU A 317 46.58 -18.27 -31.06
C LEU A 317 47.24 -19.52 -30.48
N VAL A 318 47.87 -20.34 -31.33
CA VAL A 318 48.58 -21.55 -30.88
C VAL A 318 49.83 -21.17 -30.08
N SER A 319 50.62 -20.20 -30.53
CA SER A 319 51.81 -19.76 -29.80
C SER A 319 51.48 -19.10 -28.46
N TYR A 320 50.42 -18.29 -28.37
CA TYR A 320 50.00 -17.67 -27.12
C TYR A 320 49.62 -18.69 -26.05
N ASN A 321 48.76 -19.67 -26.38
CA ASN A 321 48.30 -20.68 -25.44
C ASN A 321 49.41 -21.66 -25.02
N GLN A 322 50.37 -21.94 -25.92
CA GLN A 322 51.53 -22.77 -25.60
C GLN A 322 52.63 -22.01 -24.85
N SER A 323 52.66 -20.68 -24.92
CA SER A 323 53.66 -19.85 -24.23
C SER A 323 53.57 -20.00 -22.71
N GLU A 324 54.71 -19.85 -22.04
CA GLU A 324 54.80 -19.84 -20.58
C GLU A 324 53.94 -18.73 -19.98
N LYS A 325 53.84 -17.57 -20.66
CA LYS A 325 52.98 -16.45 -20.27
C LYS A 325 51.49 -16.81 -20.31
N GLY A 326 51.03 -17.56 -21.31
CA GLY A 326 49.66 -18.05 -21.42
C GLY A 326 49.33 -19.08 -20.31
N ARG A 327 50.20 -20.07 -20.11
CA ARG A 327 50.03 -21.09 -19.06
C ARG A 327 50.10 -20.49 -17.65
N ALA A 328 51.01 -19.54 -17.42
CA ALA A 328 51.11 -18.79 -16.16
C ALA A 328 49.85 -17.96 -15.91
N LYS A 329 49.30 -17.27 -16.93
CA LYS A 329 48.04 -16.52 -16.81
C LYS A 329 46.87 -17.43 -16.44
N SER A 330 46.78 -18.63 -17.04
CA SER A 330 45.75 -19.62 -16.67
C SER A 330 45.89 -20.13 -15.23
N LYS A 331 47.11 -20.36 -14.73
CA LYS A 331 47.36 -20.72 -13.32
C LYS A 331 47.13 -19.55 -12.35
N GLU A 332 47.48 -18.32 -12.73
CA GLU A 332 47.23 -17.09 -11.95
C GLU A 332 45.72 -16.90 -11.74
N ILE A 333 44.91 -17.09 -12.79
CA ILE A 333 43.46 -16.94 -12.73
C ILE A 333 42.80 -18.04 -11.88
N ALA A 334 43.30 -19.28 -11.94
CA ALA A 334 42.73 -20.41 -11.20
C ALA A 334 42.90 -20.33 -9.66
N ASN A 335 43.94 -19.62 -9.18
CA ASN A 335 44.36 -19.65 -7.77
C ASN A 335 44.19 -18.30 -7.03
N ARG A 336 43.50 -17.31 -7.61
CA ARG A 336 43.44 -15.95 -7.06
C ARG A 336 42.31 -15.77 -6.04
N LEU A 337 42.66 -15.36 -4.83
CA LEU A 337 41.76 -14.90 -3.79
C LEU A 337 41.80 -13.36 -3.69
N TYR A 338 40.67 -12.76 -3.33
CA TYR A 338 40.51 -11.32 -3.15
C TYR A 338 39.97 -11.04 -1.75
N ASN A 339 40.64 -10.16 -1.00
CA ASN A 339 40.27 -9.78 0.36
C ASN A 339 39.51 -8.45 0.36
N TYR A 340 38.50 -8.31 1.22
CA TYR A 340 37.77 -7.05 1.37
C TYR A 340 38.27 -6.24 2.59
N GLU A 341 38.86 -5.07 2.35
CA GLU A 341 39.58 -4.28 3.36
C GLU A 341 38.73 -3.80 4.55
N THR A 342 37.40 -3.74 4.42
CA THR A 342 36.51 -3.20 5.46
C THR A 342 35.80 -4.26 6.33
N CYS A 343 35.77 -5.53 5.91
CA CYS A 343 35.11 -6.63 6.66
C CYS A 343 35.96 -7.91 6.77
N GLY A 344 37.05 -8.04 6.03
CA GLY A 344 38.02 -9.13 6.16
C GLY A 344 37.71 -10.42 5.39
N GLU A 345 36.51 -10.60 4.83
CA GLU A 345 36.17 -11.80 4.07
C GLU A 345 36.98 -11.95 2.78
N GLN A 346 37.18 -13.22 2.37
CA GLN A 346 37.95 -13.60 1.17
C GLN A 346 37.07 -14.31 0.14
N VAL A 347 37.10 -13.85 -1.11
CA VAL A 347 36.30 -14.41 -2.21
C VAL A 347 37.14 -14.84 -3.41
N LYS A 348 36.70 -15.88 -4.12
CA LYS A 348 37.44 -16.55 -5.21
C LYS A 348 37.21 -15.99 -6.62
N SER A 349 36.42 -14.92 -6.80
CA SER A 349 36.17 -14.36 -8.13
C SER A 349 35.86 -12.86 -8.13
N GLY A 350 36.20 -12.19 -9.23
CA GLY A 350 35.90 -10.77 -9.43
C GLY A 350 34.40 -10.46 -9.55
N ILE A 351 33.57 -11.44 -9.91
CA ILE A 351 32.10 -11.28 -9.93
C ILE A 351 31.56 -11.22 -8.50
N GLY A 352 32.08 -12.05 -7.58
CA GLY A 352 31.76 -11.96 -6.16
C GLY A 352 32.14 -10.61 -5.56
N LEU A 353 33.30 -10.06 -5.96
CA LEU A 353 33.75 -8.73 -5.53
C LEU A 353 32.92 -7.58 -6.13
N HIS A 354 32.42 -7.73 -7.36
CA HIS A 354 31.61 -6.71 -8.05
C HIS A 354 30.21 -6.60 -7.42
N ASN A 355 29.55 -7.74 -7.15
CA ASN A 355 28.21 -7.78 -6.57
C ASN A 355 28.14 -7.23 -5.13
N HIS A 356 29.28 -7.09 -4.44
CA HIS A 356 29.35 -6.56 -3.08
C HIS A 356 29.57 -5.05 -3.00
N ARG A 357 30.02 -4.38 -4.08
CA ARG A 357 30.39 -2.96 -4.03
C ARG A 357 29.33 -2.02 -4.63
N ARG A 358 28.88 -1.07 -3.79
CA ARG A 358 28.53 0.35 -4.12
C ARG A 358 27.05 0.79 -4.12
N SER A 359 26.05 -0.08 -4.00
CA SER A 359 24.62 0.33 -4.06
C SER A 359 23.87 0.45 -2.72
N LEU A 360 24.52 0.22 -1.57
CA LEU A 360 23.82 -0.06 -0.30
C LEU A 360 23.70 1.07 0.74
N HIS A 361 24.22 2.28 0.47
CA HIS A 361 24.27 3.37 1.47
C HIS A 361 23.89 4.77 0.94
N GLY A 362 22.66 4.93 0.43
CA GLY A 362 21.94 6.20 0.54
C GLY A 362 21.22 6.28 1.89
N TYR A 363 20.77 7.47 2.33
CA TYR A 363 19.94 7.61 3.55
C TYR A 363 18.80 6.61 3.53
N ASN A 364 18.70 5.78 4.56
CA ASN A 364 17.89 4.58 4.50
C ASN A 364 16.53 4.80 5.19
N HIS A 365 16.11 6.07 5.32
CA HIS A 365 14.94 6.54 6.05
C HIS A 365 14.84 5.84 7.42
N LYS A 366 16.00 5.75 8.09
CA LYS A 366 16.15 5.07 9.36
C LYS A 366 15.57 5.93 10.47
N VAL A 367 14.70 5.36 11.28
CA VAL A 367 14.28 5.99 12.53
C VAL A 367 15.52 6.23 13.41
N VAL A 368 15.67 7.44 13.91
CA VAL A 368 16.72 7.87 14.85
C VAL A 368 16.17 7.86 16.27
N SER A 369 14.94 8.34 16.48
CA SER A 369 14.26 8.28 17.77
C SER A 369 12.76 8.49 17.64
N VAL A 370 11.97 7.87 18.52
CA VAL A 370 10.59 8.25 18.81
C VAL A 370 10.53 8.91 20.18
N LYS A 371 9.70 9.95 20.33
CA LYS A 371 9.53 10.71 21.58
C LYS A 371 8.07 11.06 21.79
N ALA A 372 7.48 10.68 22.92
CA ALA A 372 6.16 11.19 23.32
C ALA A 372 6.19 12.72 23.46
N ILE A 373 5.09 13.37 23.10
CA ILE A 373 4.92 14.83 23.18
C ILE A 373 3.81 15.12 24.19
N ALA A 374 4.07 15.99 25.16
CA ALA A 374 3.07 16.41 26.16
C ALA A 374 1.98 17.32 25.56
N GLU A 375 2.26 17.94 24.41
CA GLU A 375 1.33 18.76 23.65
C GLU A 375 0.31 17.88 22.92
N ARG A 376 -0.95 18.30 22.93
CA ARG A 376 -2.04 17.67 22.17
C ARG A 376 -2.53 18.63 21.09
N GLU A 377 -2.77 18.13 19.89
CA GLU A 377 -3.21 18.94 18.74
C GLU A 377 -4.37 18.31 17.98
N ASP A 378 -4.99 19.09 17.10
CA ASP A 378 -5.86 18.56 16.06
C ASP A 378 -5.05 17.72 15.07
N VAL A 379 -5.57 16.54 14.76
CA VAL A 379 -4.97 15.60 13.82
C VAL A 379 -5.86 15.34 12.61
N TYR A 380 -5.21 14.95 11.52
CA TYR A 380 -5.69 14.90 10.15
C TYR A 380 -5.20 13.60 9.50
N CYS A 381 -5.86 13.15 8.45
CA CYS A 381 -5.40 12.03 7.64
C CYS A 381 -5.79 12.23 6.16
N LEU A 382 -5.13 11.48 5.27
CA LEU A 382 -5.48 11.38 3.86
C LEU A 382 -6.17 10.05 3.59
N THR A 383 -7.38 10.11 3.03
CA THR A 383 -8.04 8.94 2.46
C THR A 383 -7.50 8.71 1.06
N VAL A 384 -6.85 7.57 0.84
CA VAL A 384 -6.47 7.06 -0.48
C VAL A 384 -7.29 5.80 -0.74
N PRO A 385 -8.38 5.87 -1.54
CA PRO A 385 -9.33 4.75 -1.67
C PRO A 385 -8.75 3.48 -2.32
N GLU A 386 -7.81 3.63 -3.25
CA GLU A 386 -7.31 2.52 -4.07
C GLU A 386 -6.17 1.72 -3.41
N TYR A 387 -5.30 2.41 -2.67
CA TYR A 387 -4.06 1.84 -2.10
C TYR A 387 -4.04 1.83 -0.57
N HIS A 388 -4.99 2.49 0.08
CA HIS A 388 -5.07 2.60 1.54
C HIS A 388 -3.79 3.17 2.19
N ASN A 389 -2.96 3.87 1.42
CA ASN A 389 -1.75 4.53 1.91
C ASN A 389 -1.31 5.73 1.07
N PHE A 390 -0.51 6.63 1.66
CA PHE A 390 0.05 7.82 1.01
C PHE A 390 1.48 8.12 1.49
N ALA A 391 2.24 8.88 0.71
CA ALA A 391 3.56 9.38 1.08
C ALA A 391 3.53 10.68 1.90
N LEU A 392 4.52 10.88 2.75
CA LEU A 392 4.86 12.13 3.43
C LEU A 392 6.11 12.76 2.80
N GLU A 393 6.29 14.07 2.97
CA GLU A 393 7.45 14.79 2.42
C GLU A 393 8.76 14.36 3.10
N ALA A 394 8.66 13.81 4.31
CA ALA A 394 9.72 13.11 5.02
C ALA A 394 10.29 11.88 4.26
N GLY A 395 9.66 11.50 3.15
CA GLY A 395 10.11 10.45 2.23
C GLY A 395 9.58 9.05 2.58
N VAL A 396 8.40 8.93 3.22
CA VAL A 396 7.89 7.66 3.81
C VAL A 396 6.38 7.46 3.62
N PHE A 397 5.85 6.23 3.64
CA PHE A 397 4.40 5.93 3.37
C PHE A 397 3.59 5.49 4.62
N VAL A 398 2.26 5.73 4.68
CA VAL A 398 1.39 5.68 5.91
C VAL A 398 -0.12 5.32 5.61
N HIS A 399 -1.03 4.94 6.55
CA HIS A 399 -2.24 4.04 6.36
C HIS A 399 -3.75 4.59 6.39
N ASN A 400 -4.80 3.79 6.00
CA ASN A 400 -6.29 4.04 5.88
C ASN A 400 -7.30 3.04 6.62
N CYS A 401 -8.47 2.58 6.06
CA CYS A 401 -9.62 1.83 6.72
C CYS A 401 -10.58 0.95 5.79
N GLY A 402 -11.68 0.26 6.28
CA GLY A 402 -12.45 -0.86 5.60
C GLY A 402 -14.03 -0.96 5.60
N MET A 403 -14.67 -1.77 4.70
CA MET A 403 -16.05 -1.55 4.13
C MET A 403 -16.92 -2.76 3.62
N MET A 404 -18.11 -2.49 3.03
CA MET A 404 -18.88 -3.30 2.04
C MET A 404 -19.03 -2.52 0.71
N ALA A 405 -19.00 -3.18 -0.45
CA ALA A 405 -19.12 -2.55 -1.77
C ALA A 405 -19.86 -3.41 -2.82
N VAL A 406 -20.53 -2.76 -3.77
CA VAL A 406 -21.27 -3.36 -4.89
C VAL A 406 -20.96 -2.61 -6.20
N LYS A 407 -20.52 -3.33 -7.23
CA LYS A 407 -20.40 -2.82 -8.61
C LYS A 407 -21.73 -2.96 -9.34
N THR A 408 -22.24 -1.85 -9.87
CA THR A 408 -23.45 -1.85 -10.70
C THR A 408 -23.07 -1.89 -12.20
N PRO A 409 -23.95 -2.39 -13.09
CA PRO A 409 -23.71 -2.42 -14.53
C PRO A 409 -23.91 -1.05 -15.23
N PHE A 410 -24.18 0.01 -14.46
CA PHE A 410 -24.55 1.32 -15.00
C PHE A 410 -23.39 2.29 -15.01
N LYS A 411 -23.43 3.22 -15.97
CA LYS A 411 -22.49 4.34 -16.12
C LYS A 411 -22.98 5.59 -15.39
N SER A 412 -22.08 6.54 -15.11
CA SER A 412 -22.39 7.72 -14.29
C SER A 412 -23.56 8.57 -14.79
N SER A 413 -23.78 8.60 -16.11
CA SER A 413 -24.84 9.38 -16.78
C SER A 413 -26.26 9.14 -16.25
N ILE A 414 -26.57 7.96 -15.70
CA ILE A 414 -27.91 7.69 -15.13
C ILE A 414 -28.22 8.59 -13.92
N LEU A 415 -27.18 9.06 -13.22
CA LEU A 415 -27.25 9.78 -11.94
C LEU A 415 -27.53 11.28 -12.12
N GLU A 416 -27.41 11.80 -13.35
CA GLU A 416 -27.51 13.22 -13.66
C GLU A 416 -28.81 13.85 -13.14
N GLY A 417 -28.68 15.04 -12.53
CA GLY A 417 -29.78 15.78 -11.90
C GLY A 417 -30.41 15.14 -10.66
N ARG A 418 -30.10 13.87 -10.33
CA ARG A 418 -30.86 13.07 -9.34
C ARG A 418 -30.09 12.67 -8.08
N LEU A 419 -28.79 12.94 -8.00
CA LEU A 419 -27.95 12.65 -6.81
C LEU A 419 -28.50 13.23 -5.50
N LYS A 420 -29.05 14.46 -5.52
CA LYS A 420 -29.64 15.08 -4.33
C LYS A 420 -30.87 14.31 -3.83
N ASP A 421 -31.72 13.87 -4.76
CA ASP A 421 -32.91 13.09 -4.41
C ASP A 421 -32.53 11.68 -3.97
N LEU A 422 -31.53 11.06 -4.59
CA LEU A 422 -30.99 9.77 -4.16
C LEU A 422 -30.48 9.86 -2.71
N ARG A 423 -29.67 10.88 -2.40
CA ARG A 423 -29.21 11.14 -1.03
C ARG A 423 -30.39 11.30 -0.07
N HIS A 424 -31.41 12.09 -0.40
CA HIS A 424 -32.60 12.23 0.44
C HIS A 424 -33.37 10.91 0.62
N GLN A 425 -33.48 10.06 -0.42
CA GLN A 425 -34.10 8.73 -0.28
C GLN A 425 -33.27 7.81 0.61
N ILE A 426 -31.95 7.86 0.51
CA ILE A 426 -31.02 7.11 1.36
C ILE A 426 -31.20 7.54 2.83
N GLU A 427 -31.08 8.84 3.14
CA GLU A 427 -31.23 9.37 4.51
C GLU A 427 -32.62 9.08 5.12
N ARG A 428 -33.68 9.03 4.29
CA ARG A 428 -35.03 8.62 4.72
C ARG A 428 -35.16 7.11 4.96
N THR A 429 -34.39 6.28 4.26
CA THR A 429 -34.52 4.81 4.28
C THR A 429 -33.52 4.15 5.23
N ILE A 430 -32.41 4.82 5.53
CA ILE A 430 -31.28 4.35 6.34
C ILE A 430 -30.90 5.44 7.36
N PRO A 431 -31.30 5.30 8.64
CA PRO A 431 -30.93 6.22 9.70
C PRO A 431 -29.42 6.34 9.90
N VAL A 432 -28.95 7.58 10.07
CA VAL A 432 -27.53 7.95 10.27
C VAL A 432 -27.28 8.51 11.67
N GLY A 433 -26.01 8.59 12.09
CA GLY A 433 -25.62 9.11 13.40
C GLY A 433 -26.04 8.20 14.56
N PHE A 434 -26.70 8.78 15.56
CA PHE A 434 -27.23 8.04 16.73
C PHE A 434 -28.70 7.63 16.57
N ASN A 435 -29.30 7.88 15.41
CA ASN A 435 -30.71 7.59 15.13
C ASN A 435 -30.97 6.08 14.93
N GLU A 436 -32.24 5.69 15.03
CA GLU A 436 -32.74 4.33 14.79
C GLU A 436 -34.08 4.38 14.04
N HIS A 437 -34.52 3.27 13.47
CA HIS A 437 -35.84 3.19 12.84
C HIS A 437 -36.95 3.39 13.87
N LYS A 438 -38.04 4.08 13.50
CA LYS A 438 -39.17 4.32 14.41
C LYS A 438 -39.73 3.00 14.96
N ASP A 439 -39.89 2.02 14.08
CA ASP A 439 -40.31 0.65 14.34
C ASP A 439 -39.34 -0.28 13.61
N ALA A 440 -39.21 -1.54 14.04
CA ALA A 440 -38.31 -2.48 13.40
C ALA A 440 -38.76 -2.78 11.96
N VAL A 441 -37.84 -2.72 11.01
CA VAL A 441 -38.15 -2.90 9.58
C VAL A 441 -38.40 -4.36 9.24
N ASP A 442 -39.17 -4.65 8.18
CA ASP A 442 -39.53 -6.03 7.78
C ASP A 442 -38.30 -6.95 7.63
N GLU A 443 -37.21 -6.45 7.04
CA GLU A 443 -35.98 -7.23 6.86
C GLU A 443 -35.23 -7.48 8.19
N SER A 444 -35.46 -6.63 9.20
CA SER A 444 -35.01 -6.81 10.57
C SER A 444 -35.94 -7.80 11.30
N LEU A 445 -37.26 -7.60 11.26
CA LEU A 445 -38.27 -8.48 11.88
C LEU A 445 -38.13 -9.94 11.41
N ALA A 446 -37.89 -10.13 10.11
CA ALA A 446 -37.70 -11.45 9.50
C ALA A 446 -36.30 -12.06 9.73
N TRP A 447 -35.35 -11.34 10.35
CA TRP A 447 -34.03 -11.88 10.62
C TRP A 447 -34.06 -12.91 11.75
N GLU A 448 -33.65 -14.13 11.45
CA GLU A 448 -33.76 -15.25 12.39
C GLU A 448 -32.86 -15.13 13.62
N GLY A 449 -31.85 -14.27 13.59
CA GLY A 449 -31.00 -13.95 14.75
C GLY A 449 -31.75 -13.40 15.97
N TRP A 450 -33.01 -12.95 15.82
CA TRP A 450 -33.84 -12.58 16.96
C TRP A 450 -34.35 -13.76 17.80
N LYS A 451 -34.28 -15.00 17.27
CA LYS A 451 -34.68 -16.22 17.96
C LYS A 451 -33.77 -16.49 19.17
N SER A 452 -32.45 -16.42 18.96
CA SER A 452 -31.42 -16.60 20.01
C SER A 452 -31.09 -15.34 20.82
N PHE A 453 -31.74 -14.20 20.55
CA PHE A 453 -31.47 -12.97 21.31
C PHE A 453 -31.74 -13.11 22.82
N GLY A 454 -32.69 -13.96 23.20
CA GLY A 454 -33.01 -14.23 24.60
C GLY A 454 -31.90 -14.97 25.36
N ASP A 455 -30.98 -15.60 24.64
CA ASP A 455 -29.88 -16.37 25.21
C ASP A 455 -28.63 -15.50 25.45
N LEU A 456 -28.52 -14.34 24.78
CA LEU A 456 -27.39 -13.41 24.89
C LEU A 456 -27.12 -12.96 26.33
N HIS A 457 -25.90 -12.51 26.61
CA HIS A 457 -25.48 -12.05 27.93
C HIS A 457 -26.55 -11.17 28.62
N LYS A 458 -26.96 -11.55 29.84
CA LYS A 458 -28.12 -10.97 30.57
C LYS A 458 -28.10 -9.44 30.62
N GLY A 459 -26.91 -8.84 30.72
CA GLY A 459 -26.71 -7.39 30.71
C GLY A 459 -27.18 -6.66 29.45
N VAL A 460 -27.34 -7.34 28.30
CA VAL A 460 -27.79 -6.75 27.03
C VAL A 460 -29.19 -7.19 26.58
N GLN A 461 -29.81 -8.20 27.21
CA GLN A 461 -31.14 -8.71 26.79
C GLN A 461 -32.24 -7.63 26.75
N HIS A 462 -32.17 -6.66 27.67
CA HIS A 462 -33.07 -5.50 27.71
C HIS A 462 -32.96 -4.59 26.46
N ARG A 463 -31.90 -4.73 25.65
CA ARG A 463 -31.68 -3.95 24.42
C ARG A 463 -32.47 -4.47 23.20
N LYS A 464 -33.18 -5.61 23.28
CA LYS A 464 -33.80 -6.27 22.10
C LYS A 464 -34.56 -5.31 21.19
N ALA A 465 -35.51 -4.56 21.73
CA ALA A 465 -36.32 -3.62 20.96
C ALA A 465 -35.50 -2.51 20.28
N LYS A 466 -34.43 -2.03 20.93
CA LYS A 466 -33.50 -1.03 20.36
C LYS A 466 -32.61 -1.65 19.28
N ALA A 467 -32.06 -2.84 19.51
CA ALA A 467 -31.27 -3.55 18.51
C ALA A 467 -32.09 -3.83 17.23
N MET A 468 -33.37 -4.22 17.37
CA MET A 468 -34.28 -4.44 16.24
C MET A 468 -34.54 -3.17 15.41
N LYS A 469 -34.54 -1.99 16.05
CA LYS A 469 -34.64 -0.66 15.40
C LYS A 469 -33.30 -0.16 14.85
N GLN A 470 -32.18 -0.63 15.36
CA GLN A 470 -30.84 -0.27 14.89
C GLN A 470 -30.31 -1.19 13.77
N LEU A 471 -30.93 -2.35 13.54
CA LEU A 471 -30.58 -3.21 12.41
C LEU A 471 -31.06 -2.57 11.09
N GLY A 472 -30.12 -2.33 10.17
CA GLY A 472 -30.33 -1.52 8.97
C GLY A 472 -30.08 -0.02 9.19
N THR A 473 -29.10 0.35 10.01
CA THR A 473 -28.71 1.75 10.28
C THR A 473 -27.21 1.96 10.13
N LEU A 474 -26.81 3.16 9.68
CA LEU A 474 -25.41 3.44 9.32
C LEU A 474 -24.55 3.70 10.58
N GLY A 475 -24.89 4.76 11.31
CA GLY A 475 -24.14 5.23 12.46
C GLY A 475 -23.49 6.60 12.32
N GLY A 476 -22.79 7.00 13.38
CA GLY A 476 -21.80 8.09 13.38
C GLY A 476 -20.40 7.54 13.66
N GLY A 477 -19.41 8.43 13.73
CA GLY A 477 -17.99 8.05 13.66
C GLY A 477 -17.55 7.91 12.19
N ASN A 478 -16.55 7.07 11.91
CA ASN A 478 -16.12 6.75 10.55
C ASN A 478 -17.10 5.81 9.81
N HIS A 479 -18.40 6.05 9.89
CA HIS A 479 -19.43 5.26 9.21
C HIS A 479 -20.07 6.08 8.09
N PHE A 480 -19.94 5.61 6.86
CA PHE A 480 -20.34 6.34 5.65
C PHE A 480 -21.07 5.44 4.65
N LEU A 481 -21.79 6.06 3.72
CA LEU A 481 -22.38 5.43 2.54
C LEU A 481 -22.10 6.35 1.36
N GLU A 482 -21.49 5.81 0.32
CA GLU A 482 -21.01 6.55 -0.84
C GLU A 482 -21.51 5.91 -2.14
N VAL A 483 -21.71 6.77 -3.15
CA VAL A 483 -21.91 6.39 -4.54
C VAL A 483 -20.63 6.81 -5.26
N CYS A 484 -19.83 5.83 -5.65
CA CYS A 484 -18.50 6.03 -6.24
C CYS A 484 -18.53 5.69 -7.73
N LEU A 485 -17.48 6.06 -8.45
CA LEU A 485 -17.20 5.59 -9.82
C LEU A 485 -15.85 4.87 -9.81
N ASP A 486 -15.72 3.78 -10.55
CA ASP A 486 -14.41 3.19 -10.83
C ASP A 486 -13.73 3.85 -12.05
N THR A 487 -12.53 3.38 -12.37
CA THR A 487 -11.73 3.83 -13.52
C THR A 487 -12.38 3.58 -14.89
N GLU A 488 -13.44 2.79 -14.94
CA GLU A 488 -14.21 2.47 -16.14
C GLU A 488 -15.56 3.22 -16.21
N ASP A 489 -15.80 4.19 -15.31
CA ASP A 489 -17.07 4.92 -15.14
C ASP A 489 -18.26 4.04 -14.69
N ASN A 490 -18.02 2.82 -14.18
CA ASN A 490 -19.11 2.04 -13.57
C ASN A 490 -19.48 2.65 -12.22
N VAL A 491 -20.77 2.75 -11.93
CA VAL A 491 -21.28 3.20 -10.64
C VAL A 491 -21.09 2.09 -9.60
N TRP A 492 -20.48 2.44 -8.48
CA TRP A 492 -20.32 1.61 -7.29
C TRP A 492 -21.15 2.16 -6.13
N LEU A 493 -21.65 1.24 -5.30
CA LEU A 493 -22.38 1.53 -4.08
C LEU A 493 -21.58 0.97 -2.91
N MET A 494 -21.10 1.85 -2.04
CA MET A 494 -20.16 1.49 -0.97
C MET A 494 -20.71 1.96 0.38
N LEU A 495 -20.49 1.17 1.44
CA LEU A 495 -20.83 1.57 2.79
C LEU A 495 -19.90 0.97 3.84
N HIS A 496 -19.64 1.72 4.90
CA HIS A 496 -18.86 1.30 6.06
C HIS A 496 -19.75 1.34 7.30
N SER A 497 -20.02 0.16 7.89
CA SER A 497 -20.75 0.04 9.16
C SER A 497 -20.45 -1.27 9.91
N GLY A 498 -20.52 -1.20 11.24
CA GLY A 498 -20.36 -2.33 12.15
C GLY A 498 -21.64 -2.77 12.88
N SER A 499 -21.46 -3.40 14.04
CA SER A 499 -22.50 -4.01 14.90
C SER A 499 -23.31 -3.01 15.75
N ARG A 500 -23.20 -1.71 15.45
CA ARG A 500 -23.80 -0.60 16.22
C ARG A 500 -23.44 -0.69 17.72
N ASN A 501 -24.20 -0.02 18.58
CA ASN A 501 -23.92 0.01 20.02
C ASN A 501 -24.12 -1.35 20.72
N ILE A 502 -24.97 -2.24 20.18
CA ILE A 502 -25.23 -3.56 20.78
C ILE A 502 -23.96 -4.43 20.78
N GLY A 503 -23.19 -4.45 19.69
CA GLY A 503 -21.91 -5.17 19.64
C GLY A 503 -20.86 -4.59 20.60
N ASN A 504 -20.77 -3.26 20.72
CA ASN A 504 -19.86 -2.62 21.67
C ASN A 504 -20.21 -2.96 23.14
N GLU A 505 -21.49 -2.98 23.50
CA GLU A 505 -21.93 -3.40 24.84
C GLU A 505 -21.66 -4.89 25.08
N ILE A 506 -21.88 -5.77 24.09
CA ILE A 506 -21.54 -7.20 24.18
C ILE A 506 -20.03 -7.37 24.44
N ALA A 507 -19.18 -6.76 23.60
CA ALA A 507 -17.72 -6.84 23.73
C ALA A 507 -17.26 -6.33 25.10
N SER A 508 -17.71 -5.13 25.51
CA SER A 508 -17.34 -4.54 26.80
C SER A 508 -17.69 -5.44 27.99
N ARG A 509 -18.87 -6.09 27.99
CA ARG A 509 -19.27 -6.98 29.10
C ARG A 509 -18.44 -8.25 29.16
N HIS A 510 -18.10 -8.82 28.00
CA HIS A 510 -17.28 -10.03 27.92
C HIS A 510 -15.80 -9.75 28.19
N ILE A 511 -15.26 -8.58 27.80
CA ILE A 511 -13.91 -8.14 28.19
C ILE A 511 -13.79 -8.05 29.72
N GLU A 512 -14.74 -7.39 30.40
CA GLU A 512 -14.71 -7.26 31.86
C GLU A 512 -14.96 -8.60 32.58
N THR A 513 -15.79 -9.47 32.00
CA THR A 513 -15.99 -10.83 32.51
C THR A 513 -14.69 -11.63 32.38
N ALA A 514 -14.03 -11.62 31.22
CA ALA A 514 -12.74 -12.27 31.02
C ALA A 514 -11.70 -11.74 32.02
N LYS A 515 -11.55 -10.41 32.17
CA LYS A 515 -10.64 -9.80 33.15
C LYS A 515 -10.92 -10.24 34.59
N SER A 516 -12.18 -10.48 34.96
CA SER A 516 -12.54 -10.91 36.32
C SER A 516 -12.19 -12.37 36.63
N LEU A 517 -11.98 -13.22 35.61
CA LEU A 517 -11.69 -14.65 35.76
C LEU A 517 -10.19 -14.95 35.89
N HIS A 518 -9.33 -14.04 35.43
CA HIS A 518 -7.86 -14.16 35.54
C HIS A 518 -7.37 -13.30 36.72
N LYS A 519 -6.45 -13.82 37.53
CA LYS A 519 -5.86 -13.07 38.65
C LYS A 519 -4.85 -12.04 38.14
N LEU A 520 -4.59 -11.02 38.96
CA LEU A 520 -3.44 -10.12 38.74
C LEU A 520 -2.16 -10.97 38.56
N ASN A 521 -1.45 -10.72 37.46
CA ASN A 521 -0.22 -11.39 37.01
C ASN A 521 -0.37 -12.80 36.37
N GLU A 522 -1.58 -13.33 36.14
CA GLU A 522 -1.74 -14.58 35.35
C GLU A 522 -1.55 -14.36 33.83
N LEU A 523 -1.74 -13.12 33.36
CA LEU A 523 -1.63 -12.73 31.96
C LEU A 523 -0.53 -11.68 31.74
N PRO A 524 0.10 -11.65 30.53
CA PRO A 524 1.05 -10.59 30.17
C PRO A 524 0.42 -9.18 30.07
N ASP A 525 -0.89 -9.11 29.78
CA ASP A 525 -1.69 -7.88 29.76
C ASP A 525 -3.14 -8.25 30.17
N PRO A 526 -3.81 -7.51 31.08
CA PRO A 526 -5.21 -7.76 31.43
C PRO A 526 -6.19 -7.65 30.26
N ASN A 527 -5.89 -6.87 29.22
CA ASN A 527 -6.71 -6.76 28.02
C ASN A 527 -6.59 -8.00 27.12
N LEU A 528 -5.60 -8.87 27.33
CA LEU A 528 -5.52 -10.18 26.68
C LEU A 528 -6.23 -11.29 27.45
N ALA A 529 -7.14 -10.95 28.37
CA ALA A 529 -7.97 -11.94 29.03
C ALA A 529 -8.85 -12.69 28.03
N TYR A 530 -8.87 -14.01 28.14
CA TYR A 530 -9.50 -14.92 27.20
C TYR A 530 -10.39 -15.95 27.92
N PHE A 531 -11.35 -16.52 27.19
CA PHE A 531 -12.15 -17.66 27.64
C PHE A 531 -11.60 -18.96 27.04
N ILE A 532 -11.78 -20.08 27.73
CA ILE A 532 -11.29 -21.41 27.31
C ILE A 532 -12.45 -22.23 26.75
N GLN A 533 -12.25 -22.89 25.60
CA GLN A 533 -13.26 -23.69 24.93
C GLN A 533 -13.82 -24.77 25.86
N GLY A 534 -15.15 -24.93 25.82
CA GLY A 534 -15.88 -25.85 26.68
C GLY A 534 -16.32 -25.25 28.03
N THR A 535 -15.70 -24.16 28.52
CA THR A 535 -16.26 -23.45 29.69
C THR A 535 -17.58 -22.76 29.34
N GLU A 536 -18.33 -22.40 30.36
CA GLU A 536 -19.63 -21.77 30.17
C GLU A 536 -19.47 -20.33 29.66
N GLU A 537 -18.45 -19.62 30.13
CA GLU A 537 -18.13 -18.25 29.71
C GLU A 537 -17.71 -18.20 28.24
N PHE A 538 -16.93 -19.19 27.77
CA PHE A 538 -16.62 -19.33 26.35
C PHE A 538 -17.88 -19.53 25.51
N LYS A 539 -18.77 -20.47 25.88
CA LYS A 539 -20.02 -20.71 25.13
C LYS A 539 -20.89 -19.46 25.08
N ASN A 540 -20.95 -18.72 26.20
CA ASN A 540 -21.70 -17.49 26.28
C ASN A 540 -21.08 -16.37 25.44
N TYR A 541 -19.76 -16.21 25.43
CA TYR A 541 -19.08 -15.23 24.57
C TYR A 541 -19.18 -15.60 23.09
N TRP A 542 -18.94 -16.87 22.73
CA TRP A 542 -18.95 -17.35 21.35
C TRP A 542 -20.31 -17.12 20.68
N ARG A 543 -21.39 -17.57 21.33
CA ARG A 543 -22.77 -17.32 20.90
C ARG A 543 -23.05 -15.83 20.68
N ASP A 544 -22.59 -14.98 21.60
CA ASP A 544 -22.84 -13.55 21.55
C ASP A 544 -22.00 -12.85 20.46
N LEU A 545 -20.79 -13.34 20.20
CA LEU A 545 -19.90 -12.88 19.13
C LEU A 545 -20.42 -13.26 17.75
N GLU A 546 -20.80 -14.54 17.54
CA GLU A 546 -21.46 -15.02 16.32
C GLU A 546 -22.71 -14.17 16.03
N TRP A 547 -23.51 -13.90 17.07
CA TRP A 547 -24.68 -13.02 16.95
C TRP A 547 -24.30 -11.59 16.56
N ALA A 548 -23.27 -10.99 17.17
CA ALA A 548 -22.83 -9.64 16.86
C ALA A 548 -22.22 -9.51 15.45
N GLN A 549 -21.50 -10.54 14.98
CA GLN A 549 -20.98 -10.63 13.62
C GLN A 549 -22.12 -10.79 12.61
N ALA A 550 -23.04 -11.73 12.84
CA ALA A 550 -24.22 -11.89 12.00
C ALA A 550 -25.08 -10.61 11.97
N PHE A 551 -25.20 -9.91 13.10
CA PHE A 551 -25.87 -8.60 13.17
C PHE A 551 -25.15 -7.54 12.33
N ALA A 552 -23.81 -7.41 12.41
CA ALA A 552 -23.05 -6.46 11.60
C ALA A 552 -23.13 -6.78 10.09
N PHE A 553 -23.01 -8.05 9.72
CA PHE A 553 -23.18 -8.51 8.34
C PHE A 553 -24.57 -8.15 7.81
N LYS A 554 -25.61 -8.50 8.59
CA LYS A 554 -27.01 -8.26 8.25
C LYS A 554 -27.36 -6.77 8.24
N ASN A 555 -26.73 -5.96 9.09
CA ASN A 555 -26.86 -4.51 9.10
C ASN A 555 -26.43 -3.93 7.74
N ARG A 556 -25.23 -4.33 7.27
CA ARG A 556 -24.72 -3.92 5.96
C ARG A 556 -25.56 -4.48 4.81
N GLU A 557 -26.00 -5.75 4.87
CA GLU A 557 -26.87 -6.37 3.87
C GLU A 557 -28.22 -5.64 3.74
N ILE A 558 -28.90 -5.34 4.85
CA ILE A 558 -30.19 -4.61 4.84
C ILE A 558 -30.01 -3.19 4.31
N MET A 559 -28.93 -2.50 4.71
CA MET A 559 -28.62 -1.18 4.16
C MET A 559 -28.35 -1.24 2.66
N MET A 560 -27.55 -2.19 2.19
CA MET A 560 -27.26 -2.35 0.76
C MET A 560 -28.51 -2.73 -0.03
N LYS A 561 -29.34 -3.66 0.46
CA LYS A 561 -30.62 -4.02 -0.18
C LYS A 561 -31.56 -2.82 -0.30
N ARG A 562 -31.60 -1.96 0.73
CA ARG A 562 -32.39 -0.73 0.73
C ARG A 562 -31.83 0.32 -0.21
N LEU A 563 -30.50 0.49 -0.23
CA LEU A 563 -29.80 1.35 -1.17
C LEU A 563 -30.07 0.92 -2.62
N LEU A 564 -29.89 -0.36 -2.94
CA LEU A 564 -30.21 -0.96 -4.24
C LEU A 564 -31.67 -0.77 -4.61
N LYS A 565 -32.62 -0.97 -3.69
CA LYS A 565 -34.05 -0.75 -3.96
C LYS A 565 -34.36 0.71 -4.32
N GLN A 566 -33.77 1.69 -3.63
CA GLN A 566 -33.95 3.11 -3.99
C GLN A 566 -33.23 3.43 -5.30
N PHE A 567 -32.06 2.85 -5.53
CA PHE A 567 -31.30 3.00 -6.77
C PHE A 567 -32.10 2.46 -7.97
N ASN A 568 -32.58 1.22 -7.93
CA ASN A 568 -33.36 0.58 -9.00
C ASN A 568 -34.63 1.38 -9.29
N ARG A 569 -35.35 1.80 -8.25
CA ARG A 569 -36.55 2.65 -8.39
C ARG A 569 -36.28 4.00 -9.05
N MET A 570 -35.09 4.56 -8.89
CA MET A 570 -34.71 5.84 -9.49
C MET A 570 -34.07 5.69 -10.87
N PHE A 571 -33.31 4.63 -11.12
CA PHE A 571 -32.37 4.54 -12.24
C PHE A 571 -32.57 3.34 -13.17
N ASN A 572 -33.39 2.35 -12.79
CA ASN A 572 -33.62 1.12 -13.55
C ASN A 572 -35.12 0.72 -13.54
N ASP A 573 -36.02 1.71 -13.58
CA ASP A 573 -37.49 1.54 -13.59
C ASP A 573 -38.09 0.65 -12.47
N GLY A 574 -37.33 0.42 -11.39
CA GLY A 574 -37.70 -0.48 -10.30
C GLY A 574 -37.33 -1.95 -10.52
N GLU A 575 -36.74 -2.31 -11.66
CA GLU A 575 -36.23 -3.67 -11.92
C GLU A 575 -34.91 -3.92 -11.20
N ASP A 576 -34.73 -5.14 -10.70
CA ASP A 576 -33.48 -5.55 -10.05
C ASP A 576 -32.42 -5.96 -11.07
N PHE A 577 -31.22 -5.41 -10.94
CA PHE A 577 -30.04 -5.85 -11.69
C PHE A 577 -29.23 -6.88 -10.88
N VAL A 578 -28.44 -7.69 -11.57
CA VAL A 578 -27.43 -8.56 -10.94
C VAL A 578 -26.13 -7.77 -10.79
N PRO A 579 -25.59 -7.57 -9.57
CA PRO A 579 -24.28 -6.96 -9.39
C PRO A 579 -23.18 -7.71 -10.12
N GLU A 580 -22.28 -6.99 -10.80
CA GLU A 580 -21.10 -7.60 -11.42
C GLU A 580 -20.13 -8.12 -10.35
N ILE A 581 -19.98 -7.37 -9.26
CA ILE A 581 -19.14 -7.68 -8.10
C ILE A 581 -19.89 -7.23 -6.84
N SER A 582 -19.84 -8.03 -5.78
CA SER A 582 -20.31 -7.65 -4.45
C SER A 582 -19.35 -8.19 -3.40
N VAL A 583 -18.94 -7.34 -2.46
CA VAL A 583 -18.03 -7.67 -1.35
C VAL A 583 -18.65 -7.16 -0.05
N ASN A 584 -18.85 -8.05 0.93
CA ASN A 584 -19.31 -7.70 2.28
C ASN A 584 -18.38 -8.37 3.30
N CYS A 585 -17.33 -7.66 3.73
CA CYS A 585 -16.34 -8.20 4.66
C CYS A 585 -16.46 -7.58 6.06
N HIS A 586 -15.90 -8.28 7.03
CA HIS A 586 -15.59 -7.75 8.35
C HIS A 586 -14.09 -7.42 8.39
N HIS A 587 -13.73 -6.32 9.03
CA HIS A 587 -12.34 -6.00 9.38
C HIS A 587 -12.05 -6.18 10.88
N ASN A 588 -13.09 -6.35 11.69
CA ASN A 588 -13.03 -6.79 13.09
C ASN A 588 -13.97 -8.01 13.25
N TYR A 589 -13.40 -9.21 13.43
CA TYR A 589 -14.14 -10.46 13.64
C TYR A 589 -13.24 -11.54 14.29
N VAL A 590 -13.85 -12.65 14.70
CA VAL A 590 -13.18 -13.94 14.93
C VAL A 590 -13.91 -15.03 14.14
N SER A 591 -13.20 -16.01 13.60
CA SER A 591 -13.76 -17.13 12.84
C SER A 591 -13.15 -18.48 13.25
N PRO A 592 -13.94 -19.57 13.34
CA PRO A 592 -13.39 -20.91 13.45
C PRO A 592 -12.88 -21.36 12.07
N GLU A 593 -11.59 -21.64 11.96
CA GLU A 593 -10.93 -21.99 10.70
C GLU A 593 -10.04 -23.23 10.87
N ILE A 594 -9.78 -23.95 9.76
CA ILE A 594 -8.85 -25.08 9.77
C ILE A 594 -7.53 -24.62 9.19
N HIS A 595 -6.55 -24.37 10.06
CA HIS A 595 -5.19 -24.00 9.69
C HIS A 595 -4.22 -25.09 10.08
N PHE A 596 -3.34 -25.47 9.14
CA PHE A 596 -2.31 -26.51 9.35
C PHE A 596 -2.85 -27.87 9.85
N GLY A 597 -4.14 -28.16 9.58
CA GLY A 597 -4.79 -29.42 9.92
C GLY A 597 -5.44 -29.48 11.30
N GLU A 598 -5.50 -28.37 12.05
CA GLU A 598 -6.32 -28.30 13.28
C GLU A 598 -7.33 -27.15 13.23
N GLU A 599 -8.37 -27.28 14.04
CA GLU A 599 -9.41 -26.27 14.26
C GLU A 599 -8.90 -25.18 15.21
N VAL A 600 -9.07 -23.92 14.83
CA VAL A 600 -8.55 -22.74 15.54
C VAL A 600 -9.51 -21.56 15.42
N TYR A 601 -9.43 -20.62 16.35
CA TYR A 601 -10.18 -19.36 16.32
C TYR A 601 -9.26 -18.22 15.89
N VAL A 602 -9.51 -17.67 14.70
CA VAL A 602 -8.68 -16.67 13.98
C VAL A 602 -9.22 -15.27 14.15
#